data_AF-A0A9F7TDL5-F1
#
_entry.id   AF-A0A9F7TDL5-F1
#
_cell.length_a   1.000
_cell.length_b   1.000
_cell.length_c   1.000
_cell.angle_alpha   90.00
_cell.angle_beta   90.00
_cell.angle_gamma   90.00
#
_symmetry.space_group_name_H-M   'P 1'
#
loop_
_entity.id
_entity.type
_entity.pdbx_description
1 polymer ?
#
loop_
_entity_poly.entity_id
_entity_poly.type
_entity_poly.pdbx_seq_one_letter_code
_entity_poly.pdbx_strand_id
1 'polypeptide(L)'
;MEGLSVKVFLFTLITVLSLNVKAEVRKLDMAPDAVDDDFSQCREKMLKAVTEPGGLLQKELKANKEFEELWSKHSGECKKNIPGGTSYHTDALQAYGHSKTKFRKDFNGLVYSKGSNSMTYRDEFPFKSLHFLLTDFLHLLKRTNTCTTVYYATSNTYTADTGTEVRFGKFIRAGTSQSAETEVVESDGGTMFIITSCSVVNVEENMCKSEELQALISPAEVFTVQNVRDVSTDDATYKEITLTHSRFLSNHTCSFFHRNAADAESSTSLTFTLLALTASLLSHFTLME
;
A
#
# COMPACT_ATOMS: atom_id res chain seq x y z
N MET A 1 12.94 7.98 75.12
CA MET A 1 12.01 8.97 74.55
C MET A 1 12.86 10.04 73.91
N GLU A 2 13.10 9.91 72.60
CA GLU A 2 12.62 10.82 71.54
C GLU A 2 13.48 12.11 71.48
N GLY A 3 13.97 12.61 70.34
CA GLY A 3 13.51 12.43 68.97
C GLY A 3 14.63 12.49 67.93
N LEU A 4 14.36 11.78 66.85
CA LEU A 4 15.17 11.57 65.67
C LEU A 4 14.93 12.75 64.70
N SER A 5 15.90 13.64 64.51
CA SER A 5 15.90 14.62 63.42
C SER A 5 16.81 14.10 62.31
N VAL A 6 16.23 13.40 61.33
CA VAL A 6 16.94 13.01 60.11
C VAL A 6 16.28 13.77 58.96
N LYS A 7 17.02 14.75 58.44
CA LYS A 7 16.72 15.49 57.23
C LYS A 7 16.48 14.51 56.08
N VAL A 8 15.24 14.39 55.63
CA VAL A 8 14.87 13.63 54.43
C VAL A 8 15.33 14.43 53.22
N PHE A 9 16.52 14.12 52.71
CA PHE A 9 16.93 14.54 51.38
C PHE A 9 16.15 13.71 50.36
N LEU A 10 15.26 14.39 49.63
CA LEU A 10 14.46 13.84 48.55
C LEU A 10 15.37 13.57 47.34
N PHE A 11 15.92 12.37 47.23
CA PHE A 11 16.52 11.88 45.98
C PHE A 11 15.43 11.21 45.13
N THR A 12 14.74 11.98 44.31
CA THR A 12 13.91 11.44 43.22
C THR A 12 14.83 10.91 42.12
N LEU A 13 15.02 9.59 42.10
CA LEU A 13 15.71 8.86 41.03
C LEU A 13 14.79 8.84 39.79
N ILE A 14 15.01 9.76 38.85
CA ILE A 14 14.35 9.68 37.54
C ILE A 14 15.07 8.58 36.75
N THR A 15 14.53 7.37 36.79
CA THR A 15 14.94 6.31 35.87
C THR A 15 14.42 6.66 34.48
N VAL A 16 15.29 7.20 33.64
CA VAL A 16 15.04 7.31 32.20
C VAL A 16 14.95 5.88 31.66
N LEU A 17 13.73 5.44 31.37
CA LEU A 17 13.48 4.24 30.59
C LEU A 17 13.93 4.52 29.16
N SER A 18 15.19 4.23 28.85
CA SER A 18 15.66 4.12 27.47
C SER A 18 14.94 2.93 26.85
N LEU A 19 13.84 3.19 26.15
CA LEU A 19 13.24 2.22 25.24
C LEU A 19 14.25 2.00 24.10
N ASN A 20 15.15 1.05 24.28
CA ASN A 20 15.97 0.53 23.19
C ASN A 20 15.02 -0.19 22.23
N VAL A 21 14.45 0.55 21.28
CA VAL A 21 13.77 -0.04 20.12
C VAL A 21 14.84 -0.79 19.35
N LYS A 22 14.92 -2.12 19.55
CA LYS A 22 15.80 -2.96 18.74
C LYS A 22 15.38 -2.82 17.28
N ALA A 23 16.31 -2.42 16.42
CA ALA A 23 16.12 -2.46 14.98
C ALA A 23 15.70 -3.88 14.57
N GLU A 24 14.56 -3.98 13.90
CA GLU A 24 14.06 -5.26 13.41
C GLU A 24 14.87 -5.66 12.17
N VAL A 25 15.53 -6.82 12.22
CA VAL A 25 16.24 -7.38 11.08
C VAL A 25 15.25 -8.18 10.23
N ARG A 26 15.08 -7.79 8.96
CA ARG A 26 14.11 -8.38 8.03
C ARG A 26 14.83 -8.97 6.81
N LYS A 27 14.57 -10.24 6.49
CA LYS A 27 15.04 -10.82 5.22
C LYS A 27 14.07 -10.44 4.11
N LEU A 28 14.58 -9.89 3.01
CA LEU A 28 13.77 -9.66 1.82
C LEU A 28 13.36 -10.99 1.19
N ASP A 29 12.14 -11.04 0.69
CA ASP A 29 11.55 -12.19 0.01
C ASP A 29 10.75 -11.74 -1.21
N MET A 30 9.96 -12.65 -1.78
CA MET A 30 9.09 -12.35 -2.93
C MET A 30 7.74 -11.73 -2.54
N ALA A 31 7.50 -11.42 -1.27
CA ALA A 31 6.24 -10.91 -0.74
C ALA A 31 5.02 -11.69 -1.26
N PRO A 32 4.88 -12.99 -0.93
CA PRO A 32 3.87 -13.87 -1.53
C PRO A 32 2.44 -13.42 -1.25
N ASP A 33 2.21 -12.78 -0.10
CA ASP A 33 0.89 -12.34 0.37
C ASP A 33 0.57 -10.89 -0.02
N ALA A 34 1.32 -10.32 -0.96
CA ALA A 34 1.11 -8.95 -1.41
C ALA A 34 -0.15 -8.81 -2.29
N VAL A 35 -0.90 -7.74 -2.07
CA VAL A 35 -1.92 -7.24 -2.99
C VAL A 35 -1.20 -6.55 -4.14
N ASP A 36 -1.02 -7.29 -5.24
CA ASP A 36 -0.17 -6.90 -6.37
C ASP A 36 -0.91 -6.84 -7.72
N ASP A 37 -2.25 -6.86 -7.69
CA ASP A 37 -3.10 -6.82 -8.89
C ASP A 37 -2.76 -5.60 -9.77
N ASP A 38 -2.48 -5.86 -11.04
CA ASP A 38 -2.13 -4.83 -12.03
C ASP A 38 -3.37 -4.30 -12.79
N PHE A 39 -4.52 -4.95 -12.62
CA PHE A 39 -5.81 -4.61 -13.24
C PHE A 39 -5.81 -4.54 -14.77
N SER A 40 -4.76 -5.01 -15.45
CA SER A 40 -4.58 -4.91 -16.90
C SER A 40 -5.77 -5.52 -17.69
N GLN A 41 -6.41 -6.55 -17.14
CA GLN A 41 -7.52 -7.28 -17.76
C GLN A 41 -8.92 -6.76 -17.38
N CYS A 42 -9.04 -5.85 -16.42
CA CYS A 42 -10.32 -5.37 -15.91
C CYS A 42 -10.35 -3.89 -15.55
N ARG A 43 -9.38 -3.11 -16.02
CA ARG A 43 -9.21 -1.69 -15.70
C ARG A 43 -10.51 -0.90 -15.78
N GLU A 44 -11.22 -0.96 -16.90
CA GLU A 44 -12.48 -0.23 -17.08
C GLU A 44 -13.57 -0.68 -16.11
N LYS A 45 -13.68 -1.99 -15.88
CA LYS A 45 -14.64 -2.58 -14.95
C LYS A 45 -14.33 -2.19 -13.51
N MET A 46 -13.06 -2.18 -13.12
CA MET A 46 -12.61 -1.77 -11.80
C MET A 46 -12.81 -0.26 -11.59
N LEU A 47 -12.45 0.57 -12.57
CA LEU A 47 -12.70 2.02 -12.53
C LEU A 47 -14.18 2.32 -12.34
N LYS A 48 -15.05 1.64 -13.09
CA LYS A 48 -16.51 1.74 -12.94
C LYS A 48 -16.96 1.33 -11.53
N ALA A 49 -16.55 0.15 -11.06
CA ALA A 49 -16.90 -0.34 -9.72
C ALA A 49 -16.44 0.60 -8.59
N VAL A 50 -15.29 1.27 -8.76
CA VAL A 50 -14.72 2.22 -7.81
C VAL A 50 -15.48 3.54 -7.80
N THR A 51 -15.81 4.08 -8.98
CA THR A 51 -16.20 5.49 -9.14
C THR A 51 -17.70 5.74 -9.33
N GLU A 52 -18.49 4.72 -9.62
CA GLU A 52 -19.94 4.89 -9.78
C GLU A 52 -20.61 5.37 -8.48
N PRO A 53 -21.78 6.04 -8.56
CA PRO A 53 -22.57 6.38 -7.38
C PRO A 53 -22.88 5.14 -6.53
N GLY A 54 -22.57 5.19 -5.24
CA GLY A 54 -22.67 4.01 -4.36
C GLY A 54 -21.61 2.93 -4.62
N GLY A 55 -20.58 3.22 -5.41
CA GLY A 55 -19.45 2.36 -5.72
C GLY A 55 -18.51 2.12 -4.54
N LEU A 56 -17.41 1.42 -4.82
CA LEU A 56 -16.49 0.92 -3.80
C LEU A 56 -15.85 2.05 -2.99
N LEU A 57 -15.40 3.12 -3.65
CA LEU A 57 -14.77 4.25 -2.96
C LEU A 57 -15.73 4.87 -1.94
N GLN A 58 -16.98 5.13 -2.33
CA GLN A 58 -17.97 5.70 -1.40
C GLN A 58 -18.26 4.79 -0.20
N LYS A 59 -18.24 3.47 -0.40
CA LYS A 59 -18.42 2.49 0.69
C LYS A 59 -17.21 2.47 1.61
N GLU A 60 -16.00 2.45 1.06
CA GLU A 60 -14.74 2.44 1.82
C GLU A 60 -14.56 3.72 2.64
N LEU A 61 -14.87 4.90 2.06
CA LEU A 61 -14.84 6.17 2.78
C LEU A 61 -15.86 6.17 3.93
N LYS A 62 -17.10 5.73 3.71
CA LYS A 62 -18.11 5.64 4.79
C LYS A 62 -17.70 4.68 5.92
N ALA A 63 -16.95 3.63 5.61
CA ALA A 63 -16.53 2.63 6.58
C ALA A 63 -15.27 3.03 7.37
N ASN A 64 -14.43 3.93 6.84
CA ASN A 64 -13.17 4.32 7.45
C ASN A 64 -13.05 5.85 7.55
N LYS A 65 -13.25 6.36 8.77
CA LYS A 65 -13.23 7.80 9.06
C LYS A 65 -11.88 8.46 8.74
N GLU A 66 -10.75 7.79 9.04
CA GLU A 66 -9.43 8.36 8.71
C GLU A 66 -9.24 8.46 7.20
N PHE A 67 -9.68 7.46 6.44
CA PHE A 67 -9.63 7.50 4.99
C PHE A 67 -10.55 8.56 4.39
N GLU A 68 -11.76 8.71 4.94
CA GLU A 68 -12.72 9.75 4.55
C GLU A 68 -12.14 11.15 4.76
N GLU A 69 -11.62 11.44 5.95
CA GLU A 69 -11.05 12.74 6.27
C GLU A 69 -9.87 13.08 5.35
N LEU A 70 -8.99 12.11 5.09
CA LEU A 70 -7.85 12.28 4.17
C LEU A 70 -8.30 12.55 2.75
N TRP A 71 -9.24 11.75 2.24
CA TRP A 71 -9.77 11.89 0.89
C TRP A 71 -10.48 13.24 0.73
N SER A 72 -11.42 13.57 1.62
CA SER A 72 -12.20 14.80 1.58
C SER A 72 -11.33 16.06 1.70
N LYS A 73 -10.26 16.01 2.51
CA LYS A 73 -9.34 17.14 2.68
C LYS A 73 -8.49 17.43 1.44
N HIS A 74 -8.06 16.39 0.74
CA HIS A 74 -7.07 16.50 -0.34
C HIS A 74 -7.66 16.33 -1.75
N SER A 75 -8.93 15.95 -1.86
CA SER A 75 -9.64 15.89 -3.15
C SER A 75 -9.78 17.25 -3.80
N GLY A 76 -9.51 17.32 -5.10
CA GLY A 76 -9.63 18.54 -5.90
C GLY A 76 -8.52 19.58 -5.66
N GLU A 77 -7.54 19.31 -4.79
CA GLU A 77 -6.39 20.20 -4.57
C GLU A 77 -5.47 20.28 -5.80
N CYS A 78 -5.40 19.21 -6.58
CA CYS A 78 -4.61 19.13 -7.80
C CYS A 78 -5.48 18.68 -8.98
N LYS A 79 -5.71 19.60 -9.92
CA LYS A 79 -6.54 19.36 -11.11
C LYS A 79 -5.71 19.06 -12.36
N LYS A 80 -4.52 18.46 -12.18
CA LYS A 80 -3.67 18.11 -13.32
C LYS A 80 -4.36 17.02 -14.13
N ASN A 81 -4.45 17.24 -15.44
CA ASN A 81 -5.00 16.26 -16.34
C ASN A 81 -4.03 15.08 -16.48
N ILE A 82 -4.50 13.87 -16.20
CA ILE A 82 -3.77 12.63 -16.43
C ILE A 82 -4.35 12.01 -17.71
N PRO A 83 -3.58 11.91 -18.81
CA PRO A 83 -4.05 11.26 -20.03
C PRO A 83 -4.58 9.86 -19.74
N GLY A 84 -5.82 9.56 -20.15
CA GLY A 84 -6.49 8.27 -19.90
C GLY A 84 -6.97 8.05 -18.47
N GLY A 85 -6.74 9.00 -17.56
CA GLY A 85 -7.18 8.97 -16.17
C GLY A 85 -8.41 9.83 -15.91
N THR A 86 -8.74 9.95 -14.61
CA THR A 86 -9.86 10.74 -14.08
C THR A 86 -9.38 11.54 -12.87
N SER A 87 -10.19 12.48 -12.37
CA SER A 87 -9.86 13.22 -11.14
C SER A 87 -9.66 12.31 -9.93
N TYR A 88 -10.30 11.14 -9.90
CA TYR A 88 -10.10 10.15 -8.82
C TYR A 88 -8.66 9.67 -8.72
N HIS A 89 -7.91 9.63 -9.83
CA HIS A 89 -6.50 9.22 -9.81
C HIS A 89 -5.64 10.30 -9.15
N THR A 90 -5.86 11.56 -9.48
CA THR A 90 -5.19 12.68 -8.80
C THR A 90 -5.60 12.74 -7.34
N ASP A 91 -6.89 12.58 -7.02
CA ASP A 91 -7.39 12.62 -5.64
C ASP A 91 -6.80 11.49 -4.78
N ALA A 92 -6.68 10.27 -5.35
CA ALA A 92 -6.03 9.14 -4.68
C ALA A 92 -4.55 9.39 -4.41
N LEU A 93 -3.82 9.92 -5.39
CA LEU A 93 -2.43 10.30 -5.19
C LEU A 93 -2.30 11.38 -4.10
N GLN A 94 -3.16 12.41 -4.11
CA GLN A 94 -3.17 13.49 -3.14
C GLN A 94 -3.47 12.98 -1.72
N ALA A 95 -4.51 12.15 -1.58
CA ALA A 95 -4.85 11.51 -0.31
C ALA A 95 -3.69 10.66 0.22
N TYR A 96 -3.02 9.86 -0.62
CA TYR A 96 -1.88 9.06 -0.22
C TYR A 96 -0.65 9.92 0.12
N GLY A 97 -0.27 10.85 -0.75
CA GLY A 97 0.92 11.69 -0.62
C GLY A 97 0.88 12.66 0.55
N HIS A 98 -0.29 13.25 0.84
CA HIS A 98 -0.48 14.15 1.99
C HIS A 98 -0.88 13.43 3.28
N SER A 99 -1.13 12.12 3.25
CA SER A 99 -1.43 11.37 4.45
C SER A 99 -0.23 11.33 5.40
N LYS A 100 -0.50 11.16 6.69
CA LYS A 100 0.56 10.99 7.71
C LYS A 100 1.34 9.69 7.47
N THR A 101 2.60 9.67 7.89
CA THR A 101 3.46 8.46 7.86
C THR A 101 2.77 7.22 8.44
N LYS A 102 1.95 7.37 9.49
CA LYS A 102 1.18 6.26 10.07
C LYS A 102 0.22 5.63 9.07
N PHE A 103 -0.62 6.43 8.40
CA PHE A 103 -1.57 5.93 7.40
C PHE A 103 -0.85 5.18 6.27
N ARG A 104 0.25 5.75 5.74
CA ARG A 104 1.04 5.09 4.69
C ARG A 104 1.64 3.77 5.15
N LYS A 105 2.10 3.68 6.40
CA LYS A 105 2.61 2.43 7.00
C LYS A 105 1.49 1.39 7.13
N ASP A 106 0.32 1.78 7.62
CA ASP A 106 -0.82 0.88 7.81
C ASP A 106 -1.36 0.37 6.45
N PHE A 107 -1.57 1.29 5.50
CA PHE A 107 -1.97 0.95 4.13
C PHE A 107 -0.98 -0.01 3.48
N ASN A 108 0.31 0.33 3.46
CA ASN A 108 1.32 -0.54 2.84
C ASN A 108 1.54 -1.86 3.59
N GLY A 109 1.27 -1.90 4.89
CA GLY A 109 1.26 -3.14 5.67
C GLY A 109 0.12 -4.07 5.25
N LEU A 110 -1.06 -3.51 4.96
CA LEU A 110 -2.19 -4.26 4.41
C LEU A 110 -1.94 -4.68 2.96
N VAL A 111 -1.34 -3.81 2.14
CA VAL A 111 -0.91 -4.19 0.78
C VAL A 111 0.08 -5.35 0.84
N TYR A 112 1.03 -5.37 1.77
CA TYR A 112 2.00 -6.45 1.90
C TYR A 112 1.41 -7.80 2.34
N SER A 113 0.24 -7.82 3.02
CA SER A 113 -0.23 -9.01 3.75
C SER A 113 -1.63 -9.51 3.40
N LYS A 114 -2.43 -8.74 2.66
CA LYS A 114 -3.85 -9.07 2.39
C LYS A 114 -4.12 -9.58 0.98
N GLY A 115 -3.09 -10.07 0.29
CA GLY A 115 -3.17 -10.72 -1.02
C GLY A 115 -2.92 -12.23 -0.99
N SER A 116 -2.93 -12.88 0.18
CA SER A 116 -2.64 -14.33 0.24
C SER A 116 -3.66 -15.19 -0.52
N ASN A 117 -4.91 -14.73 -0.63
CA ASN A 117 -5.97 -15.38 -1.40
C ASN A 117 -7.15 -14.41 -1.65
N SER A 118 -8.09 -14.81 -2.52
CA SER A 118 -9.23 -13.96 -2.89
C SER A 118 -10.19 -13.63 -1.73
N MET A 119 -10.35 -14.52 -0.74
CA MET A 119 -11.19 -14.25 0.44
C MET A 119 -10.54 -13.20 1.34
N THR A 120 -9.27 -13.38 1.69
CA THR A 120 -8.52 -12.40 2.49
C THR A 120 -8.47 -11.03 1.79
N TYR A 121 -8.20 -10.99 0.48
CA TYR A 121 -8.25 -9.75 -0.28
C TYR A 121 -9.64 -9.10 -0.26
N ARG A 122 -10.70 -9.88 -0.47
CA ARG A 122 -12.07 -9.35 -0.52
C ARG A 122 -12.52 -8.83 0.84
N ASP A 123 -12.28 -9.60 1.89
CA ASP A 123 -12.93 -9.40 3.18
C ASP A 123 -12.06 -8.59 4.16
N GLU A 124 -10.72 -8.60 3.99
CA GLU A 124 -9.78 -7.98 4.94
C GLU A 124 -8.95 -6.82 4.37
N PHE A 125 -8.97 -6.55 3.06
CA PHE A 125 -8.30 -5.40 2.47
C PHE A 125 -9.29 -4.24 2.21
N PRO A 126 -9.38 -3.20 3.06
CA PRO A 126 -10.41 -2.16 2.97
C PRO A 126 -10.04 -0.99 2.03
N PHE A 127 -8.92 -1.06 1.33
CA PHE A 127 -8.36 0.03 0.51
C PHE A 127 -8.27 -0.35 -0.98
N LYS A 128 -9.26 -1.09 -1.50
CA LYS A 128 -9.24 -1.56 -2.89
C LYS A 128 -9.30 -0.41 -3.88
N SER A 129 -10.07 0.65 -3.58
CA SER A 129 -10.15 1.83 -4.43
C SER A 129 -8.83 2.59 -4.47
N LEU A 130 -8.20 2.80 -3.31
CA LEU A 130 -6.93 3.50 -3.21
C LEU A 130 -5.81 2.74 -3.93
N HIS A 131 -5.71 1.43 -3.70
CA HIS A 131 -4.75 0.57 -4.38
C HIS A 131 -4.95 0.60 -5.90
N PHE A 132 -6.19 0.38 -6.37
CA PHE A 132 -6.49 0.43 -7.80
C PHE A 132 -6.11 1.77 -8.44
N LEU A 133 -6.55 2.89 -7.85
CA LEU A 133 -6.31 4.22 -8.42
C LEU A 133 -4.83 4.58 -8.42
N LEU A 134 -4.05 4.17 -7.42
CA LEU A 134 -2.60 4.36 -7.39
C LEU A 134 -1.89 3.47 -8.43
N THR A 135 -2.26 2.20 -8.53
CA THR A 135 -1.70 1.28 -9.53
C THR A 135 -1.99 1.75 -10.95
N ASP A 136 -3.24 2.11 -11.25
CA ASP A 136 -3.63 2.60 -12.57
C ASP A 136 -2.98 3.96 -12.88
N PHE A 137 -2.84 4.84 -11.88
CA PHE A 137 -2.10 6.09 -12.02
C PHE A 137 -0.64 5.86 -12.48
N LEU A 138 0.06 4.88 -11.88
CA LEU A 138 1.43 4.55 -12.28
C LEU A 138 1.50 4.06 -13.72
N HIS A 139 0.56 3.19 -14.12
CA HIS A 139 0.47 2.71 -15.50
C HIS A 139 0.20 3.84 -16.50
N LEU A 140 -0.71 4.77 -16.18
CA LEU A 140 -1.07 5.89 -17.06
C LEU A 140 0.09 6.88 -17.26
N LEU A 141 0.91 7.11 -16.24
CA LEU A 141 2.05 8.03 -16.33
C LEU A 141 3.33 7.39 -16.84
N LYS A 142 3.42 6.06 -16.89
CA LYS A 142 4.55 5.38 -17.51
C LYS A 142 4.49 5.52 -19.03
N ARG A 143 5.13 6.57 -19.55
CA ARG A 143 5.15 6.91 -20.99
C ARG A 143 6.18 6.09 -21.80
N THR A 144 7.15 5.50 -21.14
CA THR A 144 8.30 4.82 -21.75
C THR A 144 8.68 3.60 -20.95
N ASN A 145 9.28 2.60 -21.59
CA ASN A 145 9.86 1.43 -20.92
C ASN A 145 11.22 1.73 -20.27
N THR A 146 11.50 3.01 -19.96
CA THR A 146 12.78 3.42 -19.36
C THR A 146 12.73 3.22 -17.86
N CYS A 147 13.77 2.58 -17.34
CA CYS A 147 13.96 2.35 -15.92
C CYS A 147 14.87 3.46 -15.37
N THR A 148 14.60 3.88 -14.13
CA THR A 148 15.28 5.00 -13.49
C THR A 148 15.78 4.56 -12.13
N THR A 149 16.97 5.02 -11.76
CA THR A 149 17.52 4.81 -10.42
C THR A 149 16.89 5.81 -9.44
N VAL A 150 16.34 5.27 -8.36
CA VAL A 150 15.78 6.02 -7.22
C VAL A 150 16.29 5.42 -5.91
N TYR A 151 16.04 6.13 -4.82
CA TYR A 151 16.61 5.80 -3.51
C TYR A 151 15.49 5.65 -2.49
N TYR A 152 15.64 4.72 -1.57
CA TYR A 152 14.68 4.53 -0.48
C TYR A 152 15.44 4.17 0.79
N ALA A 153 15.27 4.96 1.85
CA ALA A 153 15.86 4.68 3.14
C ALA A 153 14.83 4.26 4.19
N THR A 154 15.26 3.42 5.13
CA THR A 154 14.44 2.99 6.27
C THR A 154 15.32 2.64 7.45
N SER A 155 14.84 2.94 8.66
CA SER A 155 15.49 2.54 9.92
C SER A 155 15.42 1.03 10.20
N ASN A 156 14.65 0.25 9.42
CA ASN A 156 14.69 -1.20 9.51
C ASN A 156 15.94 -1.74 8.81
N THR A 157 16.60 -2.73 9.42
CA THR A 157 17.73 -3.41 8.78
C THR A 157 17.22 -4.53 7.90
N TYR A 158 17.41 -4.43 6.59
CA TYR A 158 17.10 -5.50 5.65
C TYR A 158 18.33 -6.32 5.29
N THR A 159 18.13 -7.61 5.03
CA THR A 159 19.15 -8.52 4.51
C THR A 159 18.62 -9.22 3.26
N ALA A 160 19.49 -9.50 2.31
CA ALA A 160 19.17 -10.29 1.14
C ALA A 160 20.42 -11.00 0.63
N ASP A 161 20.22 -12.02 -0.20
CA ASP A 161 21.31 -12.76 -0.81
C ASP A 161 21.53 -12.25 -2.24
N THR A 162 22.76 -11.86 -2.58
CA THR A 162 23.10 -11.39 -3.94
C THR A 162 22.71 -12.44 -4.98
N GLY A 163 22.11 -11.98 -6.08
CA GLY A 163 21.63 -12.83 -7.17
C GLY A 163 20.22 -13.41 -6.97
N THR A 164 19.59 -13.19 -5.82
CA THR A 164 18.18 -13.59 -5.60
C THR A 164 17.20 -12.56 -6.13
N GLU A 165 15.99 -13.03 -6.48
CA GLU A 165 14.85 -12.16 -6.76
C GLU A 165 14.13 -11.81 -5.46
N VAL A 166 13.76 -10.53 -5.32
CA VAL A 166 13.00 -10.00 -4.19
C VAL A 166 11.92 -9.05 -4.69
N ARG A 167 10.90 -8.81 -3.86
CA ARG A 167 9.81 -7.88 -4.13
C ARG A 167 9.42 -7.16 -2.86
N PHE A 168 9.18 -5.86 -2.96
CA PHE A 168 8.72 -5.08 -1.80
C PHE A 168 7.29 -5.43 -1.38
N GLY A 169 6.44 -5.84 -2.34
CA GLY A 169 5.06 -6.25 -2.10
C GLY A 169 4.16 -5.13 -1.58
N LYS A 170 4.56 -3.88 -1.76
CA LYS A 170 3.87 -2.66 -1.32
C LYS A 170 4.36 -1.48 -2.14
N PHE A 171 3.65 -0.37 -2.08
CA PHE A 171 4.14 0.85 -2.71
C PHE A 171 5.35 1.37 -1.97
N ILE A 172 6.40 1.74 -2.71
CA ILE A 172 7.59 2.38 -2.15
C ILE A 172 7.58 3.85 -2.55
N ARG A 173 7.53 4.72 -1.54
CA ARG A 173 7.92 6.11 -1.71
C ARG A 173 9.44 6.14 -1.82
N ALA A 174 9.94 6.68 -2.91
CA ALA A 174 11.36 6.83 -3.17
C ALA A 174 11.72 8.30 -3.40
N GLY A 175 12.97 8.64 -3.07
CA GLY A 175 13.62 9.89 -3.43
C GLY A 175 14.29 9.79 -4.80
N THR A 176 14.36 10.92 -5.51
CA THR A 176 15.03 11.01 -6.83
C THR A 176 16.54 11.21 -6.71
N SER A 177 17.05 11.49 -5.52
CA SER A 177 18.48 11.55 -5.19
C SER A 177 18.78 10.79 -3.90
N GLN A 178 20.00 10.29 -3.77
CA GLN A 178 20.45 9.62 -2.54
C GLN A 178 20.39 10.56 -1.34
N SER A 179 20.79 11.82 -1.53
CA SER A 179 20.79 12.84 -0.49
C SER A 179 19.42 13.13 0.11
N ALA A 180 18.33 12.90 -0.64
CA ALA A 180 16.96 13.06 -0.14
C ALA A 180 16.57 11.98 0.91
N GLU A 181 17.35 10.90 1.00
CA GLU A 181 17.05 9.73 1.83
C GLU A 181 18.13 9.48 2.90
N THR A 182 19.30 10.10 2.78
CA THR A 182 20.46 9.87 3.65
C THR A 182 20.18 10.11 5.14
N GLU A 183 19.45 11.18 5.49
CA GLU A 183 19.16 11.54 6.88
C GLU A 183 18.48 10.40 7.67
N VAL A 184 17.67 9.59 6.97
CA VAL A 184 16.95 8.45 7.57
C VAL A 184 17.92 7.38 8.08
N VAL A 185 18.94 7.04 7.30
CA VAL A 185 19.93 6.01 7.71
C VAL A 185 21.03 6.55 8.60
N GLU A 186 21.32 7.85 8.53
CA GLU A 186 22.30 8.47 9.42
C GLU A 186 21.78 8.64 10.85
N SER A 187 20.47 8.89 11.01
CA SER A 187 19.86 9.06 12.33
C SER A 187 19.68 7.74 13.10
N ASP A 188 19.21 6.70 12.41
CA ASP A 188 18.71 5.47 13.05
C ASP A 188 19.47 4.20 12.60
N GLY A 189 20.45 4.31 11.71
CA GLY A 189 20.99 3.17 10.98
C GLY A 189 19.95 2.58 10.01
N GLY A 190 19.99 1.26 9.80
CA GLY A 190 18.97 0.57 9.00
C GLY A 190 19.46 0.21 7.60
N THR A 191 18.70 0.57 6.56
CA THR A 191 19.00 0.20 5.17
C THR A 191 18.70 1.31 4.16
N MET A 192 19.69 1.58 3.32
CA MET A 192 19.58 2.39 2.10
C MET A 192 19.42 1.46 0.90
N PHE A 193 18.37 1.66 0.12
CA PHE A 193 18.14 0.96 -1.13
C PHE A 193 18.50 1.85 -2.31
N ILE A 194 19.31 1.32 -3.24
CA ILE A 194 19.56 1.93 -4.56
C ILE A 194 18.80 1.09 -5.58
N ILE A 195 17.72 1.63 -6.13
CA ILE A 195 16.72 0.87 -6.87
C ILE A 195 16.67 1.36 -8.32
N THR A 196 17.09 0.54 -9.28
CA THR A 196 16.81 0.76 -10.70
C THR A 196 15.45 0.15 -11.02
N SER A 197 14.41 0.97 -11.05
CA SER A 197 13.01 0.54 -11.22
C SER A 197 12.44 0.94 -12.57
N CYS A 198 11.68 0.05 -13.19
CA CYS A 198 10.91 0.30 -14.40
C CYS A 198 9.45 0.69 -14.11
N SER A 199 8.89 0.39 -12.93
CA SER A 199 7.55 0.92 -12.56
C SER A 199 7.58 2.34 -11.99
N VAL A 200 8.75 2.83 -11.58
CA VAL A 200 8.83 4.13 -10.91
C VAL A 200 8.31 5.26 -11.80
N VAL A 201 7.51 6.11 -11.16
CA VAL A 201 7.01 7.37 -11.71
C VAL A 201 7.41 8.50 -10.77
N ASN A 202 7.97 9.58 -11.32
CA ASN A 202 8.09 10.84 -10.59
C ASN A 202 6.70 11.49 -10.54
N VAL A 203 6.18 11.67 -9.33
CA VAL A 203 4.83 12.17 -9.07
C VAL A 203 4.83 13.58 -8.48
N GLU A 204 5.99 14.18 -8.24
CA GLU A 204 6.14 15.51 -7.64
C GLU A 204 5.33 16.57 -8.41
N GLU A 205 5.42 16.53 -9.74
CA GLU A 205 4.62 17.42 -10.57
C GLU A 205 3.11 17.19 -10.37
N ASN A 206 2.67 15.96 -10.11
CA ASN A 206 1.27 15.61 -9.84
C ASN A 206 0.85 15.89 -8.39
N MET A 207 1.78 16.31 -7.55
CA MET A 207 1.54 16.55 -6.13
C MET A 207 1.11 17.98 -5.80
N CYS A 208 1.26 18.95 -6.70
CA CYS A 208 0.80 20.35 -6.60
C CYS A 208 1.25 21.14 -5.34
N LYS A 209 0.96 20.66 -4.13
CA LYS A 209 1.26 21.27 -2.83
C LYS A 209 2.07 20.36 -1.88
N SER A 210 2.49 19.17 -2.32
CA SER A 210 3.32 18.27 -1.52
C SER A 210 4.70 18.07 -2.14
N GLU A 211 5.73 18.23 -1.33
CA GLU A 211 7.10 17.78 -1.60
C GLU A 211 7.39 16.44 -0.88
N GLU A 212 6.42 15.94 -0.09
CA GLU A 212 6.55 14.68 0.68
C GLU A 212 6.40 13.43 -0.19
N LEU A 213 6.19 13.53 -1.50
CA LEU A 213 6.16 12.36 -2.39
C LEU A 213 6.78 12.70 -3.75
N GLN A 214 8.06 12.32 -3.92
CA GLN A 214 8.81 12.56 -5.14
C GLN A 214 8.57 11.47 -6.19
N ALA A 215 8.80 10.21 -5.81
CA ALA A 215 8.59 9.08 -6.70
C ALA A 215 7.86 7.92 -5.99
N LEU A 216 7.14 7.13 -6.78
CA LEU A 216 6.38 5.98 -6.31
C LEU A 216 6.67 4.75 -7.18
N ILE A 217 6.90 3.61 -6.53
CA ILE A 217 7.15 2.30 -7.16
C ILE A 217 5.96 1.38 -6.92
N SER A 218 5.60 0.57 -7.92
CA SER A 218 4.50 -0.40 -7.87
C SER A 218 4.82 -1.60 -6.94
N PRO A 219 3.81 -2.16 -6.24
CA PRO A 219 3.97 -3.40 -5.47
C PRO A 219 4.30 -4.64 -6.32
N ALA A 220 4.02 -4.61 -7.63
CA ALA A 220 4.14 -5.77 -8.53
C ALA A 220 5.52 -5.91 -9.22
N GLU A 221 6.49 -5.07 -8.89
CA GLU A 221 7.82 -5.11 -9.50
C GLU A 221 8.77 -6.05 -8.74
N VAL A 222 9.39 -6.96 -9.49
CA VAL A 222 10.42 -7.88 -8.98
C VAL A 222 11.79 -7.33 -9.30
N PHE A 223 12.70 -7.43 -8.34
CA PHE A 223 14.07 -6.95 -8.45
C PHE A 223 15.07 -8.07 -8.22
N THR A 224 16.16 -8.06 -8.98
CA THR A 224 17.34 -8.87 -8.67
C THR A 224 18.25 -8.09 -7.73
N VAL A 225 18.66 -8.73 -6.63
CA VAL A 225 19.63 -8.18 -5.69
C VAL A 225 21.02 -8.19 -6.33
N GLN A 226 21.54 -7.01 -6.65
CA GLN A 226 22.85 -6.86 -7.31
C GLN A 226 24.01 -6.85 -6.33
N ASN A 227 23.81 -6.20 -5.18
CA ASN A 227 24.85 -6.03 -4.19
C ASN A 227 24.24 -5.79 -2.81
N VAL A 228 24.94 -6.26 -1.77
CA VAL A 228 24.63 -6.01 -0.36
C VAL A 228 25.94 -5.69 0.34
N ARG A 229 26.02 -4.54 1.00
CA ARG A 229 27.22 -4.14 1.75
C ARG A 229 26.86 -3.38 3.02
N ASP A 230 27.75 -3.44 4.01
CA ASP A 230 27.72 -2.53 5.14
C ASP A 230 28.48 -1.25 4.78
N VAL A 231 27.89 -0.11 5.09
CA VAL A 231 28.47 1.22 4.90
C VAL A 231 28.68 1.83 6.27
N SER A 232 29.91 2.26 6.53
CA SER A 232 30.27 3.02 7.73
C SER A 232 30.80 4.38 7.31
N THR A 233 30.16 5.43 7.80
CA THR A 233 30.62 6.82 7.75
C THR A 233 31.10 7.24 9.14
N ASP A 234 31.64 8.45 9.26
CA ASP A 234 32.01 9.01 10.57
C ASP A 234 30.79 9.14 11.50
N ASP A 235 29.61 9.30 10.93
CA ASP A 235 28.36 9.60 11.64
C ASP A 235 27.44 8.38 11.82
N ALA A 236 27.53 7.35 10.96
CA ALA A 236 26.57 6.24 10.96
C ALA A 236 27.10 4.92 10.39
N THR A 237 26.41 3.83 10.72
CA THR A 237 26.59 2.53 10.04
C THR A 237 25.24 1.98 9.62
N TYR A 238 25.10 1.65 8.34
CA TYR A 238 23.87 1.13 7.74
C TYR A 238 24.16 0.11 6.63
N LYS A 239 23.14 -0.66 6.24
CA LYS A 239 23.22 -1.56 5.08
C LYS A 239 22.86 -0.83 3.80
N GLU A 240 23.58 -1.08 2.73
CA GLU A 240 23.20 -0.66 1.38
C GLU A 240 22.85 -1.89 0.56
N ILE A 241 21.67 -1.87 -0.07
CA ILE A 241 21.19 -2.93 -0.97
C ILE A 241 20.90 -2.32 -2.35
N THR A 242 21.60 -2.82 -3.37
CA THR A 242 21.35 -2.42 -4.76
C THR A 242 20.39 -3.40 -5.42
N LEU A 243 19.31 -2.88 -5.98
CA LEU A 243 18.23 -3.62 -6.63
C LEU A 243 18.08 -3.15 -8.08
N THR A 244 17.96 -4.09 -9.01
CA THR A 244 17.65 -3.78 -10.42
C THR A 244 16.41 -4.54 -10.85
N HIS A 245 15.53 -3.88 -11.58
CA HIS A 245 14.36 -4.50 -12.20
C HIS A 245 14.72 -5.83 -12.86
N SER A 246 13.94 -6.86 -12.53
CA SER A 246 13.97 -8.16 -13.19
C SER A 246 12.77 -8.30 -14.13
N ARG A 247 11.56 -8.18 -13.57
CA ARG A 247 10.29 -8.36 -14.28
C ARG A 247 9.12 -7.77 -13.48
N PHE A 248 7.97 -7.68 -14.12
CA PHE A 248 6.69 -7.53 -13.42
C PHE A 248 6.09 -8.89 -13.13
N LEU A 249 5.56 -9.05 -11.92
CA LEU A 249 4.86 -10.25 -11.49
C LEU A 249 3.69 -9.83 -10.59
N SER A 250 2.47 -10.17 -11.02
CA SER A 250 1.26 -10.08 -10.21
C SER A 250 0.77 -11.50 -9.93
N ASN A 251 0.53 -11.81 -8.66
CA ASN A 251 -0.12 -13.04 -8.24
C ASN A 251 -1.65 -12.93 -8.36
N HIS A 252 -2.16 -11.72 -8.55
CA HIS A 252 -3.58 -11.42 -8.70
C HIS A 252 -3.92 -11.05 -10.14
N THR A 253 -5.12 -11.41 -10.57
CA THR A 253 -5.64 -10.97 -11.86
C THR A 253 -7.11 -10.62 -11.67
N CYS A 254 -7.39 -9.34 -11.47
CA CYS A 254 -8.75 -8.85 -11.30
C CYS A 254 -9.52 -9.53 -10.16
N SER A 255 -8.83 -9.79 -9.06
CA SER A 255 -9.28 -10.70 -7.99
C SER A 255 -10.52 -10.21 -7.27
N PHE A 256 -10.81 -8.91 -7.32
CA PHE A 256 -12.05 -8.33 -6.82
C PHE A 256 -13.31 -8.93 -7.47
N PHE A 257 -13.20 -9.39 -8.71
CA PHE A 257 -14.33 -9.94 -9.47
C PHE A 257 -14.40 -11.46 -9.47
N HIS A 258 -13.43 -12.16 -8.85
CA HIS A 258 -13.52 -13.60 -8.69
C HIS A 258 -14.66 -13.93 -7.74
N ARG A 259 -15.64 -14.71 -8.23
CA ARG A 259 -16.70 -15.25 -7.40
C ARG A 259 -16.19 -16.49 -6.69
N ASN A 260 -16.41 -16.58 -5.39
CA ASN A 260 -16.28 -17.85 -4.69
C ASN A 260 -17.43 -18.77 -5.15
N ALA A 261 -17.16 -20.07 -5.29
CA ALA A 261 -18.18 -21.06 -5.63
C ALA A 261 -19.39 -21.01 -4.66
N ALA A 262 -19.17 -20.65 -3.40
CA ALA A 262 -20.21 -20.44 -2.39
C ALA A 262 -21.17 -19.28 -2.69
N ASP A 263 -20.67 -18.18 -3.30
CA ASP A 263 -21.53 -17.05 -3.70
C ASP A 263 -22.35 -17.39 -4.97
N ALA A 264 -21.84 -18.29 -5.81
CA ALA A 264 -22.59 -18.82 -6.95
C ALA A 264 -23.76 -19.69 -6.48
N GLU A 265 -23.57 -20.55 -5.48
CA GLU A 265 -24.63 -21.40 -4.90
C GLU A 265 -25.70 -20.61 -4.14
N SER A 266 -25.34 -19.54 -3.43
CA SER A 266 -26.32 -18.65 -2.78
C SER A 266 -27.22 -17.94 -3.81
N SER A 267 -26.63 -17.51 -4.93
CA SER A 267 -27.38 -16.84 -6.01
C SER A 267 -28.32 -17.78 -6.77
N THR A 268 -27.96 -19.06 -6.95
CA THR A 268 -28.83 -20.07 -7.56
C THR A 268 -29.92 -20.52 -6.58
N SER A 269 -29.61 -20.66 -5.29
CA SER A 269 -30.61 -21.01 -4.27
C SER A 269 -31.71 -19.95 -4.17
N LEU A 270 -31.35 -18.66 -4.20
CA LEU A 270 -32.33 -17.56 -4.15
C LEU A 270 -33.22 -17.52 -5.40
N THR A 271 -32.67 -17.74 -6.59
CA THR A 271 -33.48 -17.79 -7.82
C THR A 271 -34.41 -19.00 -7.86
N PHE A 272 -33.98 -20.16 -7.39
CA PHE A 272 -34.85 -21.34 -7.26
C PHE A 272 -35.99 -21.12 -6.25
N THR A 273 -35.72 -20.50 -5.09
CA THR A 273 -36.78 -20.18 -4.12
C THR A 273 -37.79 -19.18 -4.65
N LEU A 274 -37.35 -18.16 -5.41
CA LEU A 274 -38.26 -17.18 -5.99
C LEU A 274 -39.14 -17.78 -7.10
N LEU A 275 -38.58 -18.65 -7.95
CA LEU A 275 -39.32 -19.40 -8.97
C LEU A 275 -40.33 -20.39 -8.37
N ALA A 276 -39.98 -21.04 -7.26
CA ALA A 276 -40.89 -21.95 -6.55
C ALA A 276 -42.07 -21.18 -5.91
N LEU A 277 -41.81 -20.00 -5.33
CA LEU A 277 -42.85 -19.14 -4.76
C LEU A 277 -43.82 -18.63 -5.83
N THR A 278 -43.33 -18.20 -7.00
CA THR A 278 -44.21 -17.75 -8.09
C THR A 278 -45.04 -18.88 -8.69
N ALA A 279 -44.47 -20.09 -8.85
CA ALA A 279 -45.20 -21.26 -9.30
C ALA A 279 -46.31 -21.69 -8.33
N SER A 280 -46.05 -21.63 -7.01
CA SER A 280 -47.06 -21.95 -5.98
C SER A 280 -48.24 -20.96 -5.99
N LEU A 281 -47.98 -19.67 -6.18
CA LEU A 281 -49.02 -18.64 -6.32
C LEU A 281 -49.87 -18.85 -7.59
N LEU A 282 -49.24 -19.19 -8.73
CA LEU A 282 -49.96 -19.51 -9.98
C LEU A 282 -50.86 -20.75 -9.85
N SER A 283 -50.45 -21.75 -9.08
CA SER A 283 -51.27 -22.94 -8.82
C SER A 283 -52.48 -22.67 -7.91
N HIS A 284 -52.40 -21.67 -7.03
CA HIS A 284 -53.54 -21.25 -6.21
C HIS A 284 -54.55 -20.40 -6.99
N PHE A 285 -54.10 -19.61 -7.97
CA PHE A 285 -55.00 -18.82 -8.82
C PHE A 285 -55.80 -19.67 -9.83
N THR A 286 -55.31 -20.84 -10.22
CA THR A 286 -55.99 -21.75 -11.17
C THR A 286 -57.01 -22.68 -10.50
N LEU A 287 -57.12 -22.66 -9.17
CA LEU A 287 -58.09 -23.44 -8.38
C LEU A 287 -59.28 -22.60 -7.88
N MET A 288 -59.35 -21.31 -8.27
CA MET A 288 -60.39 -20.36 -7.88
C MET A 288 -61.29 -19.88 -9.04
N GLU A 289 -61.24 -20.54 -10.20
CA GLU A 289 -62.23 -20.38 -11.29
C GLU A 289 -63.18 -21.58 -11.38
#